data_AF-A0A554MKM0-F1
#
_entry.id   AF-A0A554MKM0-F1
#
_cell.length_a   1.000
_cell.length_b   1.000
_cell.length_c   1.000
_cell.angle_alpha   90.00
_cell.angle_beta   90.00
_cell.angle_gamma   90.00
#
_symmetry.space_group_name_H-M   'P 1'
#
loop_
_entity.id
_entity.type
_entity.pdbx_description
1 polymer ?
#
loop_
_entity_poly.entity_id
_entity_poly.type
_entity_poly.pdbx_seq_one_letter_code
_entity_poly.pdbx_strand_id
1 'polypeptide(L)'
;MNKVSAKSGRRELEPKAPADIVKVIRTSSKVQMLWGSLTPIARRDFISWIESAKQVETRKRRALSIPSRLLSGKRRPCCYTLVPMNLYKALGASPKAKATWGSLTPNERRDFVSWVEKATESEARGLQIMKACQMLAKGKRRP
;
A
#
# COMPACT_ATOMS: atom_id res chain seq x y z
N MET A 1 35.19 13.61 22.02
CA MET A 1 34.53 13.71 20.70
C MET A 1 34.07 12.33 20.29
N ASN A 2 32.76 12.07 20.21
CA ASN A 2 32.20 10.99 19.40
C ASN A 2 30.71 11.29 19.20
N LYS A 3 30.38 11.76 17.99
CA LYS A 3 29.02 12.16 17.61
C LYS A 3 28.15 10.91 17.49
N VAL A 4 27.21 10.76 18.41
CA VAL A 4 26.06 9.87 18.24
C VAL A 4 25.20 10.44 17.11
N SER A 5 25.30 9.84 15.91
CA SER A 5 24.45 10.21 14.78
C SER A 5 23.07 9.60 15.00
N ALA A 6 22.20 10.36 15.66
CA ALA A 6 20.77 10.09 15.71
C ALA A 6 20.20 10.20 14.29
N LYS A 7 20.03 9.07 13.60
CA LYS A 7 19.26 9.04 12.34
C LYS A 7 17.78 9.00 12.68
N SER A 8 17.22 10.20 12.71
CA SER A 8 15.80 10.53 12.63
C SER A 8 15.03 9.51 11.79
N GLY A 9 14.26 8.65 12.46
CA GLY A 9 13.22 7.87 11.80
C GLY A 9 12.30 8.85 11.11
N ARG A 10 12.20 8.79 9.78
CA ARG A 10 11.16 9.48 9.04
C ARG A 10 9.83 8.98 9.57
N ARG A 11 9.26 9.70 10.54
CA ARG A 11 7.85 9.64 10.87
C ARG A 11 7.14 9.79 9.55
N GLU A 12 6.41 8.76 9.16
CA GLU A 12 5.54 8.76 8.01
C GLU A 12 4.62 9.99 8.16
N LEU A 13 4.95 11.08 7.47
CA LEU A 13 4.11 12.27 7.51
C LEU A 13 2.79 11.85 6.86
N GLU A 14 1.74 11.82 7.67
CA GLU A 14 0.37 11.69 7.21
C GLU A 14 0.20 12.60 6.00
N PRO A 15 -0.03 12.05 4.79
CA PRO A 15 -0.07 12.88 3.61
C PRO A 15 -1.25 13.83 3.75
N LYS A 16 -0.97 15.13 3.76
CA LYS A 16 -2.01 16.14 3.81
C LYS A 16 -2.84 16.00 2.54
N ALA A 17 -4.03 15.41 2.67
CA ALA A 17 -4.92 15.25 1.54
C ALA A 17 -5.31 16.65 1.03
N PRO A 18 -5.15 16.95 -0.28
CA PRO A 18 -5.58 18.22 -0.84
C PRO A 18 -7.10 18.42 -0.66
N ALA A 19 -7.50 19.70 -0.65
CA ALA A 19 -8.83 20.12 -0.22
C ALA A 19 -9.97 19.50 -1.06
N ASP A 20 -9.71 19.23 -2.33
CA ASP A 20 -10.60 18.55 -3.26
C ASP A 20 -10.89 17.10 -2.82
N ILE A 21 -9.86 16.36 -2.39
CA ILE A 21 -10.00 15.00 -1.86
C ILE A 21 -10.78 15.01 -0.55
N VAL A 22 -10.45 15.93 0.36
CA VAL A 22 -11.13 16.07 1.65
C VAL A 22 -12.61 16.38 1.45
N LYS A 23 -12.94 17.29 0.52
CA LYS A 23 -14.33 17.65 0.21
C LYS A 23 -15.11 16.42 -0.28
N VAL A 24 -14.54 15.64 -1.19
CA VAL A 24 -15.19 14.44 -1.73
C VAL A 24 -15.37 13.36 -0.67
N ILE A 25 -14.35 13.10 0.15
CA ILE A 25 -14.43 12.09 1.22
C ILE A 25 -15.49 12.47 2.26
N ARG A 26 -15.62 13.77 2.58
CA ARG A 26 -16.58 14.25 3.58
C ARG A 26 -18.05 14.09 3.20
N THR A 27 -18.36 13.87 1.92
CA THR A 27 -19.74 13.69 1.43
C THR A 27 -20.47 12.48 2.00
N SER A 28 -19.76 11.47 2.53
CA SER A 28 -20.37 10.26 3.08
C SER A 28 -19.60 9.77 4.30
N SER A 29 -20.29 9.57 5.42
CA SER A 29 -19.73 9.01 6.66
C SER A 29 -19.06 7.64 6.44
N LYS A 30 -19.65 6.80 5.58
CA LYS A 30 -19.07 5.49 5.21
C LYS A 30 -17.76 5.64 4.44
N VAL A 31 -17.68 6.60 3.53
CA VAL A 31 -16.46 6.88 2.76
C VAL A 31 -15.35 7.44 3.66
N GLN A 32 -15.70 8.32 4.62
CA GLN A 32 -14.76 8.81 5.63
C GLN A 32 -14.16 7.66 6.46
N MET A 33 -15.00 6.75 6.93
CA MET A 33 -14.55 5.57 7.69
C MET A 33 -13.64 4.67 6.84
N LEU A 34 -14.03 4.37 5.59
CA LEU A 34 -13.24 3.54 4.68
C LEU A 34 -11.90 4.18 4.31
N TRP A 35 -11.85 5.51 4.20
CA TRP A 35 -10.62 6.26 3.97
C TRP A 35 -9.71 6.26 5.20
N GLY A 36 -10.28 6.44 6.40
CA GLY A 36 -9.55 6.35 7.66
C GLY A 36 -8.99 4.95 7.93
N SER A 37 -9.67 3.90 7.45
CA SER A 37 -9.17 2.52 7.54
C SER A 37 -8.06 2.19 6.52
N LEU A 38 -7.70 3.12 5.64
CA LEU A 38 -6.59 2.92 4.70
C LEU A 38 -5.26 3.11 5.41
N THR A 39 -4.29 2.26 5.06
CA THR A 39 -2.91 2.46 5.48
C THR A 39 -2.40 3.82 4.95
N PRO A 40 -1.43 4.47 5.64
CA PRO A 40 -0.88 5.76 5.18
C PRO A 40 -0.38 5.73 3.73
N ILE A 41 0.22 4.61 3.32
CA ILE A 41 0.66 4.42 1.93
C ILE A 41 -0.53 4.34 0.95
N ALA A 42 -1.67 3.76 1.34
CA ALA A 42 -2.83 3.68 0.48
C ALA A 42 -3.44 5.06 0.23
N ARG A 43 -3.46 5.91 1.27
CA ARG A 43 -3.86 7.32 1.14
C ARG A 43 -2.89 8.09 0.24
N ARG A 44 -1.58 7.88 0.41
CA ARG A 44 -0.56 8.46 -0.50
C ARG A 44 -0.74 8.05 -1.95
N ASP A 45 -1.01 6.78 -2.23
CA ASP A 45 -1.20 6.33 -3.61
C ASP A 45 -2.39 7.03 -4.26
N PHE A 46 -3.52 7.18 -3.55
CA PHE A 46 -4.68 7.92 -4.06
C PHE A 46 -4.34 9.39 -4.34
N ILE A 47 -3.62 10.05 -3.43
CA ILE A 47 -3.21 11.45 -3.59
C ILE A 47 -2.27 11.60 -4.79
N SER A 48 -1.19 10.82 -4.84
CA SER A 48 -0.22 10.82 -5.95
C SER A 48 -0.87 10.46 -7.28
N TRP A 49 -1.81 9.51 -7.30
CA TRP A 49 -2.58 9.19 -8.50
C TRP A 49 -3.41 10.38 -8.98
N ILE A 50 -4.05 11.14 -8.09
CA ILE A 50 -4.78 12.35 -8.48
C ILE A 50 -3.80 13.39 -9.02
N GLU A 51 -2.75 13.71 -8.27
CA GLU A 51 -1.76 14.75 -8.62
C GLU A 51 -0.98 14.46 -9.90
N SER A 52 -0.75 13.18 -10.23
CA SER A 52 -0.07 12.79 -11.47
C SER A 52 -0.81 13.21 -12.75
N ALA A 53 -2.11 13.54 -12.68
CA ALA A 53 -2.83 14.02 -13.85
C ALA A 53 -2.45 15.47 -14.16
N LYS A 54 -1.87 15.69 -15.35
CA LYS A 54 -1.48 17.03 -15.84
C LYS A 54 -2.69 17.99 -15.97
N GLN A 55 -3.82 17.48 -16.47
CA GLN A 55 -5.04 18.27 -16.67
C GLN A 55 -5.89 18.38 -15.38
N VAL A 56 -6.34 19.61 -15.08
CA VAL A 56 -7.21 19.92 -13.93
C VAL A 56 -8.50 19.09 -13.95
N GLU A 57 -9.14 18.97 -15.11
CA GLU A 57 -10.39 18.21 -15.23
C GLU A 57 -10.20 16.71 -14.94
N THR A 58 -9.04 16.16 -15.31
CA THR A 58 -8.71 14.78 -14.96
C THR A 58 -8.45 14.63 -13.46
N ARG A 59 -7.81 15.61 -12.79
CA ARG A 59 -7.66 15.61 -11.32
C ARG A 59 -9.02 15.58 -10.62
N LYS A 60 -9.93 16.48 -11.01
CA LYS A 60 -11.32 16.53 -10.50
C LYS A 60 -12.05 15.20 -10.69
N ARG A 61 -12.01 14.64 -11.90
CA ARG A 61 -12.65 13.34 -12.21
C ARG A 61 -12.08 12.21 -11.34
N ARG A 62 -10.75 12.17 -11.14
CA ARG A 62 -10.10 11.16 -10.28
C ARG A 62 -10.53 11.32 -8.81
N ALA A 63 -10.55 12.54 -8.28
CA ALA A 63 -11.01 12.84 -6.92
C ALA A 63 -12.47 12.40 -6.72
N LEU A 64 -13.37 12.78 -7.63
CA LEU A 64 -14.79 12.40 -7.60
C LEU A 64 -15.02 10.87 -7.69
N SER A 65 -14.06 10.12 -8.22
CA SER A 65 -14.15 8.66 -8.29
C SER A 65 -13.73 7.94 -6.99
N ILE A 66 -13.13 8.63 -6.01
CA ILE A 66 -12.68 8.01 -4.75
C ILE A 66 -13.84 7.30 -4.02
N PRO A 67 -15.01 7.93 -3.78
CA PRO A 67 -16.11 7.31 -3.06
C PRO A 67 -16.53 5.97 -3.65
N SER A 68 -16.80 5.92 -4.96
CA SER A 68 -17.22 4.68 -5.64
C SER A 68 -16.13 3.60 -5.61
N ARG A 69 -14.85 3.98 -5.69
CA ARG A 69 -13.72 3.06 -5.53
C ARG A 69 -13.65 2.48 -4.11
N LEU A 70 -13.77 3.31 -3.07
CA LEU A 70 -13.74 2.82 -1.69
C LEU A 70 -14.95 1.93 -1.39
N LEU A 71 -16.13 2.33 -1.86
CA LEU A 71 -17.38 1.59 -1.65
C LEU A 71 -17.39 0.24 -2.39
N SER A 72 -16.73 0.15 -3.55
CA SER A 72 -16.49 -1.12 -4.25
C SER A 72 -15.35 -1.96 -3.63
N GLY A 73 -14.84 -1.56 -2.46
CA GLY A 73 -13.80 -2.28 -1.72
C GLY A 73 -12.38 -2.03 -2.23
N LYS A 74 -12.18 -1.15 -3.21
CA LYS A 74 -10.84 -0.79 -3.68
C LYS A 74 -10.15 0.07 -2.61
N ARG A 75 -8.98 -0.37 -2.17
CA ARG A 75 -8.16 0.34 -1.18
C ARG A 75 -7.03 1.17 -1.80
N ARG A 76 -6.91 1.17 -3.13
CA ARG A 76 -5.86 1.84 -3.92
C ARG A 76 -6.43 2.32 -5.28
N PRO A 77 -5.81 3.30 -5.96
CA PRO A 77 -6.26 3.79 -7.26
C PRO A 77 -5.92 2.88 -8.45
N CYS A 78 -4.77 2.20 -8.42
CA CYS A 78 -4.34 1.26 -9.46
C CYS A 78 -3.99 -0.12 -8.87
N CYS A 79 -4.15 -1.16 -9.68
CA CYS A 79 -3.90 -2.56 -9.31
C CYS A 79 -2.47 -3.03 -9.58
N TYR A 80 -1.55 -2.20 -10.09
CA TYR A 80 -0.24 -2.68 -10.54
C TYR A 80 0.79 -2.75 -9.41
N THR A 81 0.94 -3.91 -8.80
CA THR A 81 1.92 -4.16 -7.73
C THR A 81 3.28 -4.53 -8.32
N LEU A 82 4.32 -3.74 -8.05
CA LEU A 82 5.70 -4.14 -8.27
C LEU A 82 6.10 -5.11 -7.16
N VAL A 83 6.65 -6.27 -7.50
CA VAL A 83 7.09 -7.26 -6.51
C VAL A 83 8.61 -7.20 -6.42
N PRO A 84 9.19 -6.96 -5.22
CA PRO A 84 10.63 -6.97 -5.03
C PRO A 84 11.23 -8.29 -5.50
N MET A 85 12.35 -8.23 -6.22
CA MET A 85 12.96 -9.42 -6.82
C MET A 85 13.34 -10.50 -5.79
N ASN A 86 13.76 -10.10 -4.60
CA ASN A 86 14.05 -11.01 -3.49
C ASN A 86 12.79 -11.72 -2.97
N LEU A 87 11.66 -11.02 -2.86
CA LEU A 87 10.36 -11.63 -2.53
C LEU A 87 9.92 -12.59 -3.65
N TYR A 88 10.04 -12.19 -4.92
CA TYR A 88 9.71 -13.05 -6.06
C TYR A 88 10.52 -14.36 -6.05
N LYS A 89 11.84 -14.27 -5.83
CA LYS A 89 12.72 -15.45 -5.71
C LYS A 89 12.31 -16.35 -4.53
N ALA A 90 12.04 -15.76 -3.36
CA ALA A 90 11.62 -16.52 -2.17
C ALA A 90 10.28 -17.24 -2.36
N LEU A 91 9.31 -16.60 -3.04
CA LEU A 91 8.06 -17.24 -3.44
C LEU A 91 8.32 -18.40 -4.40
N GLY A 92 9.25 -18.24 -5.35
CA GLY A 92 9.68 -19.30 -6.27
C GLY A 92 10.20 -20.55 -5.56
N ALA A 93 10.86 -20.39 -4.42
CA ALA A 93 11.41 -21.49 -3.62
C ALA A 93 10.36 -22.22 -2.74
N SER A 94 9.12 -21.71 -2.64
CA SER A 94 8.06 -22.32 -1.82
C SER A 94 6.77 -22.55 -2.63
N PRO A 95 6.50 -23.79 -3.09
CA PRO A 95 5.34 -24.09 -3.92
C PRO A 95 4.00 -23.69 -3.28
N LYS A 96 3.82 -23.94 -1.98
CA LYS A 96 2.60 -23.56 -1.24
C LYS A 96 2.41 -22.04 -1.18
N ALA A 97 3.48 -21.30 -0.83
CA ALA A 97 3.41 -19.84 -0.79
C ALA A 97 3.14 -19.25 -2.19
N LYS A 98 3.77 -19.81 -3.23
CA LYS A 98 3.57 -19.39 -4.63
C LYS A 98 2.13 -19.62 -5.10
N ALA A 99 1.52 -20.76 -4.75
CA ALA A 99 0.14 -21.05 -5.08
C ALA A 99 -0.82 -20.04 -4.42
N THR A 100 -0.66 -19.81 -3.12
CA THR A 100 -1.45 -18.80 -2.40
C THR A 100 -1.26 -17.41 -3.02
N TRP A 101 -0.01 -17.01 -3.29
CA TRP A 101 0.33 -15.74 -3.96
C TRP A 101 -0.35 -15.58 -5.32
N GLY A 102 -0.42 -16.66 -6.12
CA GLY A 102 -1.12 -16.72 -7.40
C GLY A 102 -2.61 -16.42 -7.26
N SER A 103 -3.25 -16.88 -6.18
CA SER A 103 -4.68 -16.65 -5.89
C SER A 103 -4.98 -15.29 -5.24
N LEU A 104 -3.97 -14.51 -4.86
CA LEU A 104 -4.16 -13.20 -4.26
C LEU A 104 -4.63 -12.17 -5.28
N THR A 105 -5.56 -11.32 -4.85
CA THR A 105 -5.92 -10.10 -5.55
C THR A 105 -4.72 -9.16 -5.63
N PRO A 106 -4.68 -8.24 -6.60
CA PRO A 106 -3.57 -7.29 -6.70
C PRO A 106 -3.37 -6.43 -5.43
N ASN A 107 -4.45 -6.13 -4.71
CA ASN A 107 -4.40 -5.40 -3.43
C ASN A 107 -3.73 -6.24 -2.34
N GLU A 108 -4.08 -7.52 -2.21
CA GLU A 108 -3.46 -8.43 -1.23
C GLU A 108 -1.97 -8.63 -1.52
N ARG A 109 -1.59 -8.80 -2.80
CA ARG A 109 -0.17 -8.84 -3.19
C ARG A 109 0.56 -7.56 -2.79
N ARG A 110 -0.06 -6.39 -2.97
CA ARG A 110 0.54 -5.10 -2.58
C ARG A 110 0.70 -4.97 -1.08
N ASP A 111 -0.27 -5.41 -0.29
CA ASP A 111 -0.19 -5.31 1.17
C ASP A 111 1.03 -6.08 1.70
N PHE A 112 1.29 -7.28 1.16
CA PHE A 112 2.52 -8.03 1.45
C PHE A 112 3.78 -7.30 0.98
N VAL A 113 3.81 -6.77 -0.26
CA VAL A 113 4.97 -6.02 -0.77
C VAL A 113 5.26 -4.81 0.12
N SER A 114 4.25 -3.99 0.41
CA SER A 114 4.39 -2.80 1.24
C SER A 114 4.85 -3.14 2.65
N TRP A 115 4.38 -4.26 3.20
CA TRP A 115 4.81 -4.72 4.51
C TRP A 115 6.29 -5.13 4.50
N VAL A 116 6.74 -5.87 3.48
CA VAL A 116 8.14 -6.26 3.26
C VAL A 116 9.06 -5.06 3.02
N GLU A 117 8.59 -4.06 2.27
CA GLU A 117 9.39 -2.86 1.96
C GLU A 117 9.50 -1.90 3.15
N LYS A 118 8.62 -2.01 4.15
CA LYS A 118 8.66 -1.20 5.38
C LYS A 118 9.97 -1.40 6.14
N ALA A 119 10.56 -2.60 6.12
CA ALA A 119 11.91 -2.79 6.63
C ALA A 119 12.92 -2.16 5.67
N THR A 120 13.59 -1.09 6.11
CA THR A 120 14.62 -0.39 5.32
C THR A 120 15.97 -1.12 5.32
N GLU A 121 16.27 -1.82 6.42
CA GLU A 121 17.49 -2.62 6.58
C GLU A 121 17.39 -3.96 5.85
N SER A 122 18.48 -4.38 5.21
CA SER A 122 18.50 -5.59 4.37
C SER A 122 18.16 -6.85 5.16
N GLU A 123 18.70 -6.99 6.36
CA GLU A 123 18.46 -8.14 7.24
C GLU A 123 17.00 -8.20 7.72
N ALA A 124 16.47 -7.07 8.22
CA ALA A 124 15.08 -6.96 8.62
C ALA A 124 14.11 -7.25 7.47
N ARG A 125 14.45 -6.83 6.25
CA ARG A 125 13.69 -7.15 5.03
C ARG A 125 13.75 -8.63 4.71
N GLY A 126 14.91 -9.28 4.87
CA GLY A 126 15.06 -10.73 4.75
C GLY A 126 14.14 -11.50 5.71
N LEU A 127 14.10 -11.07 6.98
CA LEU A 127 13.20 -11.65 7.98
C LEU A 127 11.72 -11.46 7.61
N GLN A 128 11.33 -10.29 7.10
CA GLN A 128 9.96 -10.04 6.64
C GLN A 128 9.61 -10.91 5.42
N ILE A 129 10.52 -11.10 4.47
CA ILE A 129 10.28 -11.99 3.32
C ILE A 129 10.04 -13.43 3.78
N MET A 130 10.86 -13.94 4.70
CA MET A 130 10.67 -15.29 5.25
C MET A 130 9.31 -15.42 5.94
N LYS A 131 8.93 -14.43 6.75
CA LYS A 131 7.62 -14.40 7.40
C LYS A 131 6.47 -14.32 6.38
N ALA A 132 6.60 -13.52 5.32
CA ALA A 132 5.60 -13.46 4.25
C ALA A 132 5.39 -14.84 3.61
N CYS A 133 6.47 -15.54 3.24
CA CYS A 133 6.41 -16.89 2.71
C CYS A 133 5.72 -17.88 3.67
N GLN A 134 6.03 -17.82 4.97
CA GLN A 134 5.38 -18.67 5.98
C GLN A 134 3.87 -18.38 6.09
N MET A 135 3.48 -17.11 6.07
CA MET A 135 2.07 -16.71 6.15
C MET A 135 1.29 -17.18 4.92
N LEU A 136 1.86 -16.98 3.73
CA LEU A 136 1.28 -17.43 2.46
C LEU A 136 1.18 -18.95 2.38
N ALA A 137 2.19 -19.68 2.86
CA ALA A 137 2.16 -21.14 2.93
C ALA A 137 1.06 -21.66 3.87
N LYS A 138 0.64 -20.86 4.86
CA LYS A 138 -0.51 -21.12 5.74
C LYS A 138 -1.84 -20.61 5.18
N GLY A 139 -1.87 -20.12 3.94
CA GLY A 139 -3.09 -19.62 3.28
C GLY A 139 -3.52 -18.21 3.72
N LYS A 140 -2.70 -17.49 4.50
CA LYS A 140 -3.03 -16.12 4.89
C LYS A 140 -2.99 -15.20 3.67
N ARG A 141 -4.01 -14.37 3.53
CA ARG A 141 -4.17 -13.45 2.40
C ARG A 141 -3.62 -12.05 2.66
N ARG A 142 -3.24 -11.74 3.90
CA ARG A 142 -2.63 -10.47 4.32
C ARG A 142 -1.56 -10.69 5.39
N PRO A 143 -0.52 -9.83 5.44
CA PRO A 143 0.48 -9.81 6.51
C PRO A 143 -0.09 -9.34 7.85
#